data_AF-A0A8I0B878-F1
#
_entry.id   AF-A0A8I0B878-F1
#
_cell.length_a   1.000
_cell.length_b   1.000
_cell.length_c   1.000
_cell.angle_alpha   90.00
_cell.angle_beta   90.00
_cell.angle_gamma   90.00
#
_symmetry.space_group_name_H-M   'P 1'
#
loop_
_entity.id
_entity.type
_entity.pdbx_description
1 polymer ?
#
loop_
_entity_poly.entity_id
_entity_poly.type
_entity_poly.pdbx_seq_one_letter_code
_entity_poly.pdbx_strand_id
1 'polypeptide(L)'
;MQQTPHPDLLDSLQQEMDDDLHPLLRWIVEHIKALGVAAAAVIALVAAWTARDHYQSIQLARTQEALVQLAQQSPSAQTIADLKAMAAEHPTIAVAALLEATVQADALQDSAEEAGLWQQVAAHADALAPVATLAQVQALTRAQRFAEALTLAQQTTWPEGLKPLALSAQAFAAENAQKPAQALAAYQELKTLVSGSPYIDAKVAQLQKTRP
;
A
#
# COMPACT_ATOMS: atom_id res chain seq x y z
N MET A 1 15.51 56.08 43.94
CA MET A 1 16.58 55.13 44.29
C MET A 1 16.59 54.05 43.21
N GLN A 2 17.70 53.97 42.48
CA GLN A 2 17.84 53.22 41.23
C GLN A 2 18.07 51.73 41.53
N GLN A 3 17.35 50.84 40.85
CA GLN A 3 17.72 49.42 40.74
C GLN A 3 18.67 49.28 39.56
N THR A 4 19.94 49.03 39.84
CA THR A 4 20.99 48.75 38.86
C THR A 4 20.78 47.37 38.24
N PRO A 5 20.92 47.21 36.91
CA PRO A 5 20.95 45.91 36.26
C PRO A 5 22.27 45.22 36.59
N HIS A 6 22.23 43.94 36.97
CA HIS A 6 23.42 43.11 37.17
C HIS A 6 24.18 43.00 35.82
N PRO A 7 25.38 43.59 35.70
CA PRO A 7 26.22 43.39 34.52
C PRO A 7 26.89 42.02 34.64
N ASP A 8 26.88 41.30 33.52
CA ASP A 8 27.81 40.25 33.11
C ASP A 8 28.43 39.36 34.21
N LEU A 9 27.70 38.28 34.51
CA LEU A 9 28.28 37.06 35.09
C LEU A 9 29.45 36.50 34.26
N LEU A 10 29.51 36.85 32.97
CA LEU A 10 30.60 36.47 32.06
C LEU A 10 31.87 37.27 32.31
N ASP A 11 31.75 38.58 32.59
CA ASP A 11 32.90 39.44 32.90
C ASP A 11 33.49 39.11 34.26
N SER A 12 32.64 38.75 35.23
CA SER A 12 33.08 38.35 36.57
C SER A 12 33.75 36.97 36.59
N LEU A 13 33.37 36.04 35.71
CA LEU A 13 34.10 34.78 35.52
C LEU A 13 35.44 34.97 34.77
N GLN A 14 35.55 36.00 33.93
CA GLN A 14 36.78 36.32 33.20
C GLN A 14 37.84 36.97 34.07
N GLN A 15 37.45 37.63 35.15
CA GLN A 15 38.34 38.45 35.97
C GLN A 15 39.02 37.69 37.12
N GLU A 16 38.62 36.44 37.40
CA GLU A 16 39.12 35.62 38.51
C GLU A 16 39.83 34.31 38.09
N MET A 17 40.09 34.11 36.78
CA MET A 17 40.80 32.92 36.30
C MET A 17 42.28 33.24 36.00
N ASP A 18 43.13 32.87 36.96
CA ASP A 18 44.58 32.87 36.90
C ASP A 18 45.14 32.27 35.59
N ASP A 19 46.30 32.80 35.20
CA ASP A 19 46.96 32.78 33.88
C ASP A 19 47.48 31.41 33.37
N ASP A 20 46.90 30.28 33.80
CA ASP A 20 47.37 28.93 33.43
C ASP A 20 46.24 28.01 32.91
N LEU A 21 45.40 28.58 32.04
CA LEU A 21 44.43 27.81 31.27
C LEU A 21 45.14 26.86 30.28
N HIS A 22 45.03 25.55 30.54
CA HIS A 22 45.47 24.49 29.64
C HIS A 22 45.07 24.83 28.17
N PRO A 23 45.95 24.67 27.17
CA PRO A 23 45.73 25.19 25.81
C PRO A 23 44.38 24.81 25.17
N LEU A 24 43.82 23.66 25.58
CA LEU A 24 42.51 23.18 25.16
C LEU A 24 41.35 24.06 25.66
N LEU A 25 41.40 24.55 26.90
CA LEU A 25 40.39 25.43 27.47
C LEU A 25 40.47 26.84 26.86
N ARG A 26 41.68 27.32 26.56
CA ARG A 26 41.88 28.60 25.84
C ARG A 26 41.25 28.56 24.45
N TRP A 27 41.45 27.46 23.72
CA TRP A 27 40.82 27.25 22.41
C TRP A 27 39.30 27.21 22.48
N ILE A 28 38.73 26.55 23.50
CA ILE A 28 37.29 26.50 23.75
C ILE A 28 36.74 27.89 24.06
N VAL A 29 37.40 28.68 24.91
CA VAL A 29 36.96 30.05 25.27
C VAL A 29 37.03 31.00 24.07
N GLU A 30 38.10 30.92 23.26
CA GLU A 30 38.25 31.72 22.03
C GLU A 30 37.17 31.39 20.98
N HIS A 31 36.75 30.14 20.90
CA HIS A 31 35.77 29.67 19.91
C HIS A 31 34.39 29.41 20.52
N ILE A 32 34.13 29.79 21.78
CA ILE A 32 32.90 29.40 22.51
C ILE A 32 31.62 29.89 21.84
N LYS A 33 31.69 31.05 21.18
CA LYS A 33 30.59 31.59 20.38
C LYS A 33 30.33 30.73 19.13
N ALA A 34 31.39 30.29 18.44
CA ALA A 34 31.28 29.43 17.26
C ALA A 34 30.83 28.00 17.63
N LEU A 35 31.35 27.46 18.74
CA LEU A 35 30.92 26.18 19.31
C LEU A 35 29.45 26.22 19.74
N GLY A 36 29.01 27.34 20.35
CA GLY A 36 27.61 27.56 20.73
C GLY A 36 26.67 27.62 19.52
N VAL A 37 27.07 28.31 18.44
CA VAL A 37 26.29 28.36 17.18
C VAL A 37 26.22 26.97 16.52
N ALA A 38 27.33 26.23 16.49
CA ALA A 38 27.36 24.87 15.94
C ALA A 38 26.47 23.90 16.73
N ALA A 39 26.52 23.95 18.06
CA ALA A 39 25.66 23.14 18.93
C ALA A 39 24.18 23.50 18.75
N ALA A 40 23.84 24.79 18.68
CA ALA A 40 22.48 25.25 18.42
C ALA A 40 21.96 24.78 17.05
N ALA A 41 22.80 24.79 16.01
CA ALA A 41 22.45 24.28 14.69
C ALA A 41 22.14 22.78 14.70
N VAL A 42 22.94 21.97 15.41
CA VAL A 42 22.70 20.53 15.56
C VAL A 42 21.41 20.26 16.33
N ILE A 43 21.17 20.99 17.43
CA ILE A 43 19.92 20.86 18.20
C ILE A 43 18.71 21.25 17.35
N ALA A 44 18.80 22.32 16.55
CA ALA A 44 17.73 22.73 15.64
C ALA A 44 17.47 21.70 14.55
N LEU A 45 18.50 21.07 13.99
CA LEU A 45 18.36 19.98 13.03
C LEU A 45 17.68 18.75 13.64
N VAL A 46 18.11 18.34 14.85
CA VAL A 46 17.48 17.23 15.57
C VAL A 46 16.03 17.56 15.92
N ALA A 47 15.75 18.77 16.40
CA ALA A 47 14.39 19.23 16.70
C ALA A 47 13.49 19.29 15.45
N ALA A 48 14.02 19.75 14.31
CA ALA A 48 13.30 19.74 13.05
C ALA A 48 13.02 18.30 12.56
N TRP A 49 13.97 17.38 12.76
CA TRP A 49 13.81 15.98 12.40
C TRP A 49 12.80 15.26 13.30
N THR A 50 12.88 15.44 14.62
CA THR A 50 11.93 14.86 15.58
C THR A 50 10.54 15.48 15.47
N ALA A 51 10.43 16.78 15.22
CA ALA A 51 9.15 17.43 14.96
C ALA A 51 8.49 16.89 13.68
N ARG A 52 9.29 16.60 12.65
CA ARG A 52 8.80 15.98 11.41
C ARG A 52 8.31 14.55 11.65
N ASP A 53 9.07 13.73 12.36
CA ASP A 53 8.71 12.34 12.66
C ASP A 53 7.47 12.26 13.56
N HIS A 54 7.39 13.13 14.57
CA HIS A 54 6.21 13.23 15.45
C HIS A 54 4.97 13.76 14.72
N TYR A 55 5.14 14.73 13.81
CA TYR A 55 4.03 15.21 12.98
C TYR A 55 3.55 14.12 12.02
N GLN A 56 4.46 13.37 11.40
CA GLN A 56 4.12 12.25 10.53
C GLN A 56 3.38 11.13 11.27
N SER A 57 3.77 10.82 12.51
CA SER A 57 3.09 9.79 13.31
C SER A 57 1.69 10.19 13.75
N ILE A 58 1.48 11.46 14.15
CA ILE A 58 0.14 11.98 14.46
C ILE A 58 -0.75 11.99 13.22
N GLN A 59 -0.22 12.42 12.08
CA GLN A 59 -0.98 12.46 10.84
C GLN A 59 -1.34 11.04 10.38
N LEU A 60 -0.41 10.08 10.47
CA LEU A 60 -0.69 8.68 10.18
C LEU A 60 -1.78 8.10 11.09
N ALA A 61 -1.74 8.38 12.40
CA ALA A 61 -2.77 7.94 13.34
C ALA A 61 -4.15 8.51 12.98
N ARG A 62 -4.22 9.81 12.66
CA ARG A 62 -5.46 10.44 12.18
C ARG A 62 -5.96 9.86 10.87
N THR A 63 -5.07 9.57 9.92
CA THR A 63 -5.46 8.96 8.66
C THR A 63 -5.96 7.52 8.86
N GLN A 64 -5.37 6.75 9.78
CA GLN A 64 -5.87 5.43 10.14
C GLN A 64 -7.27 5.50 10.80
N GLU A 65 -7.50 6.47 11.69
CA GLU A 65 -8.83 6.72 12.25
C GLU A 65 -9.86 7.11 11.17
N ALA A 66 -9.47 7.98 10.23
CA ALA A 66 -10.32 8.37 9.12
C ALA A 66 -10.66 7.19 8.20
N LEU A 67 -9.70 6.29 7.95
CA LEU A 67 -9.92 5.05 7.21
C LEU A 67 -10.96 4.16 7.91
N VAL A 68 -10.82 3.97 9.23
CA VAL A 68 -11.79 3.18 10.01
C VAL A 68 -13.18 3.80 9.98
N GLN A 69 -13.28 5.13 10.04
CA GLN A 69 -14.57 5.82 9.94
C GLN A 69 -15.22 5.61 8.55
N LEU A 70 -14.46 5.77 7.47
CA LEU A 70 -14.94 5.51 6.10
C LEU A 70 -15.37 4.06 5.91
N ALA A 71 -14.62 3.09 6.45
CA ALA A 71 -14.95 1.67 6.36
C ALA A 71 -16.28 1.31 7.05
N GLN A 72 -16.66 2.05 8.10
CA GLN A 72 -17.93 1.85 8.82
C GLN A 72 -19.12 2.58 8.17
N GLN A 73 -18.88 3.45 7.19
CA GLN A 73 -19.97 4.11 6.48
C GLN A 73 -20.75 3.11 5.62
N SER A 74 -22.00 3.44 5.35
CA SER A 74 -22.79 2.66 4.41
C SER A 74 -22.14 2.66 3.02
N PRO A 75 -22.16 1.52 2.31
CA PRO A 75 -21.63 1.44 0.96
C PRO A 75 -22.26 2.48 0.05
N SER A 76 -21.41 3.28 -0.59
CA SER A 76 -21.82 4.30 -1.55
C SER A 76 -20.69 4.60 -2.53
N ALA A 77 -21.04 5.11 -3.71
CA ALA A 77 -20.04 5.58 -4.68
C ALA A 77 -19.16 6.70 -4.12
N GLN A 78 -19.70 7.53 -3.21
CA GLN A 78 -18.94 8.58 -2.54
C GLN A 78 -17.90 7.98 -1.58
N THR A 79 -18.29 6.99 -0.77
CA THR A 79 -17.37 6.30 0.15
C THR A 79 -16.20 5.66 -0.62
N ILE A 80 -16.47 5.04 -1.76
CA ILE A 80 -15.44 4.46 -2.64
C ILE A 80 -14.52 5.56 -3.20
N ALA A 81 -15.08 6.69 -3.65
CA ALA A 81 -14.30 7.82 -4.14
C ALA A 81 -13.39 8.43 -3.05
N ASP A 82 -13.90 8.57 -1.83
CA ASP A 82 -13.15 9.10 -0.69
C ASP A 82 -12.01 8.15 -0.28
N LEU A 83 -12.23 6.83 -0.31
CA LEU A 83 -11.20 5.82 -0.07
C LEU A 83 -10.11 5.84 -1.16
N LYS A 84 -10.48 6.03 -2.43
CA LYS A 84 -9.52 6.19 -3.53
C LYS A 84 -8.70 7.47 -3.38
N ALA A 85 -9.34 8.58 -3.00
CA ALA A 85 -8.64 9.84 -2.73
C ALA A 85 -7.65 9.68 -1.57
N MET A 86 -8.08 9.04 -0.47
CA MET A 86 -7.21 8.72 0.66
C MET A 86 -6.02 7.86 0.25
N ALA A 87 -6.22 6.86 -0.62
CA ALA A 87 -5.12 6.03 -1.12
C ALA A 87 -4.10 6.83 -1.96
N ALA A 88 -4.57 7.80 -2.75
CA ALA A 88 -3.70 8.67 -3.54
C ALA A 88 -2.92 9.66 -2.66
N GLU A 89 -3.56 10.21 -1.62
CA GLU A 89 -2.96 11.20 -0.72
C GLU A 89 -2.00 10.58 0.31
N HIS A 90 -2.23 9.33 0.70
CA HIS A 90 -1.50 8.66 1.77
C HIS A 90 -0.94 7.29 1.35
N PRO A 91 0.24 7.25 0.69
CA PRO A 91 0.83 6.02 0.16
C PRO A 91 1.04 4.91 1.19
N THR A 92 1.29 5.25 2.46
CA THR A 92 1.52 4.29 3.55
C THR A 92 0.29 3.47 3.91
N ILE A 93 -0.91 3.96 3.62
CA ILE A 93 -2.17 3.25 3.88
C ILE A 93 -2.95 2.95 2.59
N ALA A 94 -2.36 3.25 1.42
CA ALA A 94 -3.05 3.15 0.14
C ALA A 94 -3.63 1.75 -0.11
N VAL A 95 -2.87 0.70 0.20
CA VAL A 95 -3.33 -0.68 0.07
C VAL A 95 -4.54 -0.96 0.96
N ALA A 96 -4.52 -0.49 2.22
CA ALA A 96 -5.64 -0.69 3.14
C ALA A 96 -6.90 0.06 2.67
N ALA A 97 -6.75 1.32 2.24
CA ALA A 97 -7.85 2.12 1.70
C ALA A 97 -8.44 1.50 0.42
N LEU A 98 -7.61 0.98 -0.48
CA LEU A 98 -8.06 0.29 -1.69
C LEU A 98 -8.77 -1.04 -1.39
N LEU A 99 -8.30 -1.80 -0.39
CA LEU A 99 -8.98 -3.03 0.04
C LEU A 99 -10.37 -2.71 0.63
N GLU A 100 -10.49 -1.71 1.48
CA GLU A 100 -11.80 -1.27 1.97
C GLU A 100 -12.70 -0.82 0.81
N ALA A 101 -12.16 -0.10 -0.18
CA ALA A 101 -12.92 0.28 -1.37
C ALA A 101 -13.43 -0.95 -2.14
N THR A 102 -12.66 -2.04 -2.23
CA THR A 102 -13.12 -3.29 -2.87
C THR A 102 -14.31 -3.92 -2.13
N VAL A 103 -14.30 -3.88 -0.80
CA VAL A 103 -15.41 -4.37 0.04
C VAL A 103 -16.67 -3.53 -0.19
N GLN A 104 -16.52 -2.20 -0.26
CA GLN A 104 -17.64 -1.30 -0.53
C GLN A 104 -18.20 -1.50 -1.95
N ALA A 105 -17.34 -1.72 -2.95
CA ALA A 105 -17.76 -2.00 -4.33
C ALA A 105 -18.50 -3.34 -4.45
N ASP A 106 -18.02 -4.40 -3.79
CA ASP A 106 -18.70 -5.70 -3.74
C ASP A 106 -20.06 -5.60 -3.03
N ALA A 107 -20.16 -4.84 -1.94
CA ALA A 107 -21.42 -4.60 -1.23
C ALA A 107 -22.45 -3.84 -2.09
N LEU A 108 -21.99 -2.98 -3.00
CA LEU A 108 -22.83 -2.32 -4.01
C LEU A 108 -23.11 -3.20 -5.24
N GLN A 109 -22.52 -4.39 -5.30
CA GLN A 109 -22.53 -5.28 -6.46
C GLN A 109 -21.95 -4.64 -7.73
N ASP A 110 -21.11 -3.61 -7.58
CA ASP A 110 -20.41 -2.96 -8.70
C ASP A 110 -19.12 -3.71 -9.03
N SER A 111 -19.27 -4.86 -9.67
CA SER A 111 -18.14 -5.72 -10.06
C SER A 111 -17.18 -5.05 -11.05
N ALA A 112 -17.62 -4.00 -11.77
CA ALA A 112 -16.76 -3.28 -12.70
C ALA A 112 -15.81 -2.31 -11.96
N GLU A 113 -16.33 -1.56 -10.99
CA GLU A 113 -15.51 -0.73 -10.10
C GLU A 113 -14.58 -1.59 -9.24
N GLU A 114 -15.10 -2.71 -8.70
CA GLU A 114 -14.31 -3.66 -7.92
C GLU A 114 -13.10 -4.19 -8.70
N ALA A 115 -13.28 -4.55 -9.99
CA ALA A 115 -12.19 -4.98 -10.84
C ALA A 115 -11.11 -3.88 -11.01
N GLY A 116 -11.52 -2.62 -11.15
CA GLY A 116 -10.60 -1.49 -11.23
C GLY A 116 -9.85 -1.22 -9.93
N LEU A 117 -10.47 -1.50 -8.78
CA LEU A 117 -9.83 -1.37 -7.47
C LEU A 117 -8.82 -2.49 -7.23
N TRP A 118 -9.14 -3.74 -7.58
CA TRP A 118 -8.18 -4.85 -7.50
C TRP A 118 -6.95 -4.64 -8.38
N GLN A 119 -7.11 -4.02 -9.55
CA GLN A 119 -6.00 -3.61 -10.40
C GLN A 119 -5.07 -2.62 -9.66
N GLN A 120 -5.64 -1.64 -8.96
CA GLN A 120 -4.87 -0.68 -8.18
C GLN A 120 -4.16 -1.36 -7.00
N VAL A 121 -4.84 -2.26 -6.27
CA VAL A 121 -4.20 -3.04 -5.20
C VAL A 121 -2.98 -3.79 -5.72
N ALA A 122 -3.11 -4.46 -6.88
CA ALA A 122 -2.00 -5.18 -7.50
C ALA A 122 -0.82 -4.26 -7.89
N ALA A 123 -1.10 -3.02 -8.28
CA ALA A 123 -0.07 -2.03 -8.63
C ALA A 123 0.63 -1.40 -7.41
N HIS A 124 -0.02 -1.40 -6.24
CA HIS A 124 0.54 -0.81 -5.01
C HIS A 124 1.27 -1.81 -4.11
N ALA A 125 1.02 -3.11 -4.25
CA ALA A 125 1.59 -4.14 -3.40
C ALA A 125 2.03 -5.38 -4.19
N ASP A 126 3.29 -5.42 -4.61
CA ASP A 126 3.87 -6.55 -5.36
C ASP A 126 3.64 -7.92 -4.69
N ALA A 127 3.74 -7.97 -3.36
CA ALA A 127 3.50 -9.20 -2.59
C ALA A 127 2.05 -9.70 -2.65
N LEU A 128 1.08 -8.80 -2.85
CA LEU A 128 -0.33 -9.12 -3.01
C LEU A 128 -0.75 -9.22 -4.48
N ALA A 129 0.10 -8.78 -5.41
CA ALA A 129 -0.25 -8.67 -6.83
C ALA A 129 -0.86 -9.95 -7.43
N PRO A 130 -0.35 -11.18 -7.18
CA PRO A 130 -0.99 -12.38 -7.68
C PRO A 130 -2.42 -12.58 -7.13
N VAL A 131 -2.63 -12.38 -5.82
CA VAL A 131 -3.96 -12.56 -5.21
C VAL A 131 -4.93 -11.48 -5.69
N ALA A 132 -4.49 -10.22 -5.72
CA ALA A 132 -5.27 -9.10 -6.22
C ALA A 132 -5.62 -9.27 -7.71
N THR A 133 -4.70 -9.77 -8.52
CA THR A 133 -4.95 -10.07 -9.94
C THR A 133 -5.98 -11.19 -10.10
N LEU A 134 -5.93 -12.24 -9.27
CA LEU A 134 -6.95 -13.30 -9.29
C LEU A 134 -8.33 -12.75 -8.90
N ALA A 135 -8.39 -11.88 -7.88
CA ALA A 135 -9.63 -11.20 -7.49
C ALA A 135 -10.15 -10.29 -8.61
N GLN A 136 -9.27 -9.55 -9.30
CA GLN A 136 -9.61 -8.78 -10.50
C GLN A 136 -10.24 -9.67 -11.59
N VAL A 137 -9.64 -10.83 -11.89
CA VAL A 137 -10.21 -11.79 -12.86
C VAL A 137 -11.61 -12.23 -12.46
N GLN A 138 -11.84 -12.51 -11.17
CA GLN A 138 -13.16 -12.89 -10.65
C GLN A 138 -14.17 -11.75 -10.73
N ALA A 139 -13.79 -10.53 -10.37
CA ALA A 139 -14.63 -9.35 -10.48
C ALA A 139 -15.00 -9.05 -11.95
N LEU A 140 -14.03 -9.10 -12.87
CA LEU A 140 -14.28 -9.00 -14.32
C LEU A 140 -15.26 -10.07 -14.81
N THR A 141 -15.15 -11.29 -14.27
CA THR A 141 -16.06 -12.40 -14.58
C THR A 141 -17.48 -12.12 -14.08
N ARG A 142 -17.65 -11.62 -12.85
CA ARG A 142 -18.97 -11.19 -12.33
C ARG A 142 -19.55 -10.02 -13.12
N ALA A 143 -18.70 -9.10 -13.58
CA ALA A 143 -19.06 -8.02 -14.48
C ALA A 143 -19.31 -8.47 -15.94
N GLN A 144 -19.31 -9.78 -16.22
CA GLN A 144 -19.50 -10.36 -17.56
C GLN A 144 -18.47 -9.93 -18.61
N ARG A 145 -17.33 -9.38 -18.19
CA ARG A 145 -16.20 -8.97 -19.03
C ARG A 145 -15.26 -10.16 -19.29
N PHE A 146 -15.83 -11.26 -19.80
CA PHE A 146 -15.14 -12.56 -19.89
C PHE A 146 -13.89 -12.55 -20.77
N ALA A 147 -13.89 -11.79 -21.86
CA ALA A 147 -12.72 -11.69 -22.74
C ALA A 147 -11.53 -11.01 -22.05
N GLU A 148 -11.80 -10.01 -21.22
CA GLU A 148 -10.78 -9.29 -20.45
C GLU A 148 -10.28 -10.14 -19.28
N ALA A 149 -11.20 -10.79 -18.55
CA ALA A 149 -10.86 -11.75 -17.49
C ALA A 149 -9.96 -12.87 -18.01
N LEU A 150 -10.28 -13.43 -19.17
CA LEU A 150 -9.49 -14.46 -19.84
C LEU A 150 -8.09 -13.95 -20.20
N THR A 151 -8.01 -12.76 -20.79
CA THR A 151 -6.73 -12.17 -21.23
C THR A 151 -5.81 -11.93 -20.04
N LEU A 152 -6.34 -11.33 -18.98
CA LEU A 152 -5.61 -11.09 -17.74
C LEU A 152 -5.13 -12.41 -17.10
N ALA A 153 -6.00 -13.42 -17.05
CA ALA A 153 -5.64 -14.73 -16.50
C ALA A 153 -4.50 -15.40 -17.27
N GLN A 154 -4.48 -15.29 -18.61
CA GLN A 154 -3.45 -15.88 -19.46
C GLN A 154 -2.11 -15.14 -19.44
N GLN A 155 -2.14 -13.82 -19.26
CA GLN A 155 -0.94 -12.98 -19.22
C GLN A 155 -0.22 -13.03 -17.86
N THR A 156 -0.93 -13.45 -16.81
CA THR A 156 -0.39 -13.49 -15.45
C THR A 156 0.39 -14.78 -15.23
N THR A 157 1.61 -14.66 -14.72
CA THR A 157 2.38 -15.81 -14.24
C THR A 157 1.95 -16.15 -12.82
N TRP A 158 1.30 -17.31 -12.65
CA TRP A 158 0.69 -17.69 -11.39
C TRP A 158 1.67 -18.46 -10.48
N PRO A 159 1.78 -18.09 -9.19
CA PRO A 159 2.43 -18.94 -8.20
C PRO A 159 1.77 -20.33 -8.15
N GLU A 160 2.55 -21.38 -7.90
CA GLU A 160 2.07 -22.78 -7.86
C GLU A 160 0.81 -22.95 -7.01
N GLY A 161 0.74 -22.31 -5.84
CA GLY A 161 -0.42 -22.38 -4.95
C GLY A 161 -1.72 -21.75 -5.50
N LEU A 162 -1.62 -20.81 -6.44
CA LEU A 162 -2.77 -20.16 -7.08
C LEU A 162 -3.11 -20.74 -8.45
N LYS A 163 -2.20 -21.52 -9.04
CA LYS A 163 -2.33 -22.05 -10.40
C LYS A 163 -3.64 -22.83 -10.63
N PRO A 164 -4.13 -23.70 -9.72
CA PRO A 164 -5.42 -24.37 -9.90
C PRO A 164 -6.61 -23.39 -9.96
N LEU A 165 -6.61 -22.36 -9.11
CA LEU A 165 -7.68 -21.35 -9.09
C LEU A 165 -7.65 -20.49 -10.36
N ALA A 166 -6.46 -20.09 -10.79
CA ALA A 166 -6.26 -19.34 -12.01
C ALA A 166 -6.72 -20.11 -13.25
N LEU A 167 -6.36 -21.39 -13.36
CA LEU A 167 -6.79 -22.25 -14.48
C LEU A 167 -8.31 -22.47 -14.47
N SER A 168 -8.92 -22.62 -13.30
CA SER A 168 -10.38 -22.71 -13.16
C SER A 168 -11.06 -21.42 -13.66
N ALA A 169 -10.58 -20.26 -13.23
CA ALA A 169 -11.07 -18.96 -13.66
C ALA A 169 -10.85 -18.73 -15.17
N GLN A 170 -9.68 -19.10 -15.69
CA GLN A 170 -9.35 -19.04 -17.12
C GLN A 170 -10.30 -19.93 -17.95
N ALA A 171 -10.55 -21.16 -17.50
CA ALA A 171 -11.43 -22.09 -18.20
C ALA A 171 -12.86 -21.55 -18.26
N PHE A 172 -13.39 -21.07 -17.12
CA PHE A 172 -14.71 -20.47 -17.03
C PHE A 172 -14.83 -19.22 -17.91
N ALA A 173 -13.85 -18.31 -17.85
CA ALA A 173 -13.84 -17.11 -18.68
C ALA A 173 -13.78 -17.46 -20.17
N ALA A 174 -13.00 -18.48 -20.56
CA ALA A 174 -12.92 -18.94 -21.94
C ALA A 174 -14.22 -19.57 -22.45
N GLU A 175 -14.93 -20.35 -21.63
CA GLU A 175 -16.25 -20.87 -22.01
C GLU A 175 -17.23 -19.73 -22.29
N ASN A 176 -17.35 -18.77 -21.37
CA ASN A 176 -18.28 -17.67 -21.48
C ASN A 176 -17.87 -16.64 -22.57
N ALA A 177 -16.58 -16.56 -22.89
CA ALA A 177 -16.06 -15.80 -24.03
C ALA A 177 -16.15 -16.55 -25.37
N GLN A 178 -16.85 -17.70 -25.42
CA GLN A 178 -17.03 -18.52 -26.62
C GLN A 178 -15.70 -18.97 -27.26
N LYS A 179 -14.69 -19.28 -26.44
CA LYS A 179 -13.36 -19.78 -26.85
C LYS A 179 -13.16 -21.23 -26.39
N PRO A 180 -13.90 -22.21 -26.94
CA PRO A 180 -13.95 -23.59 -26.42
C PRO A 180 -12.59 -24.31 -26.46
N ALA A 181 -11.73 -24.00 -27.44
CA ALA A 181 -10.39 -24.58 -27.50
C ALA A 181 -9.50 -24.13 -26.32
N GLN A 182 -9.62 -22.86 -25.92
CA GLN A 182 -8.87 -22.30 -24.79
C GLN A 182 -9.44 -22.79 -23.45
N ALA A 183 -10.76 -22.93 -23.35
CA ALA A 183 -11.41 -23.54 -22.19
C ALA A 183 -10.98 -24.99 -21.99
N LEU A 184 -10.96 -25.78 -23.08
CA LEU A 184 -10.52 -27.17 -23.05
C LEU A 184 -9.06 -27.28 -22.59
N ALA A 185 -8.16 -26.46 -23.13
CA ALA A 185 -6.76 -26.46 -22.73
C ALA A 185 -6.60 -26.16 -21.23
N ALA A 186 -7.29 -25.14 -20.72
CA ALA A 186 -7.25 -24.78 -19.31
C ALA A 186 -7.79 -25.89 -18.39
N TYR A 187 -8.92 -26.54 -18.76
CA TYR A 187 -9.44 -27.66 -17.99
C TYR A 187 -8.55 -28.90 -18.03
N GLN A 188 -7.91 -29.18 -19.17
CA GLN A 188 -6.96 -30.28 -19.28
C GLN A 188 -5.74 -30.05 -18.40
N GLU A 189 -5.19 -28.84 -18.39
CA GLU A 189 -4.10 -28.48 -17.47
C GLU A 189 -4.56 -28.56 -16.02
N LEU A 190 -5.73 -28.02 -15.68
CA LEU A 190 -6.29 -28.09 -14.32
C LEU A 190 -6.45 -29.53 -13.85
N LYS A 191 -6.87 -30.45 -14.73
CA LYS A 191 -6.99 -31.89 -14.42
C LYS A 191 -5.67 -32.53 -14.03
N THR A 192 -4.53 -32.02 -14.51
CA THR A 192 -3.20 -32.52 -14.11
C THR A 192 -2.82 -32.11 -12.68
N LEU A 193 -3.43 -31.03 -12.17
CA LEU A 193 -3.16 -30.46 -10.86
C LEU A 193 -4.21 -30.87 -9.82
N VAL A 194 -5.45 -31.13 -10.26
CA VAL A 194 -6.59 -31.49 -9.42
C VAL A 194 -7.16 -32.82 -9.86
N SER A 195 -6.80 -33.87 -9.11
CA SER A 195 -7.23 -35.24 -9.38
C SER A 195 -8.66 -35.50 -8.89
N GLY A 196 -9.40 -36.34 -9.62
CA GLY A 196 -10.65 -36.93 -9.13
C GLY A 196 -11.83 -35.97 -9.02
N SER A 197 -11.87 -34.91 -9.84
CA SER A 197 -13.03 -34.00 -9.92
C SER A 197 -13.96 -34.42 -11.06
N PRO A 198 -15.15 -35.00 -10.77
CA PRO A 198 -16.11 -35.39 -11.80
C PRO A 198 -16.59 -34.19 -12.65
N TYR A 199 -16.57 -32.99 -12.06
CA TYR A 199 -16.91 -31.76 -12.76
C TYR A 199 -15.90 -31.44 -13.87
N ILE A 200 -14.60 -31.52 -13.59
CA ILE A 200 -13.56 -31.26 -14.58
C ILE A 200 -13.62 -32.31 -15.71
N ASP A 201 -13.83 -33.58 -15.35
CA ASP A 201 -13.99 -34.66 -16.33
C ASP A 201 -15.19 -34.43 -17.26
N ALA A 202 -16.33 -34.04 -16.69
CA ALA A 202 -17.53 -33.72 -17.46
C ALA A 202 -17.31 -32.53 -18.40
N LYS A 203 -16.66 -31.46 -17.93
CA LYS A 203 -16.34 -30.28 -18.74
C LYS A 203 -15.42 -30.59 -19.91
N VAL A 204 -14.35 -31.36 -19.68
CA VAL A 204 -13.45 -31.81 -20.75
C VAL A 204 -14.19 -32.64 -21.79
N ALA A 205 -14.98 -33.62 -21.35
CA ALA A 205 -15.75 -34.48 -22.27
C ALA A 205 -16.80 -33.70 -23.07
N GLN A 206 -17.45 -32.70 -22.46
CA GLN A 206 -18.40 -31.82 -23.13
C GLN A 206 -17.72 -30.99 -24.22
N LEU A 207 -16.62 -30.29 -23.88
CA LEU A 207 -15.90 -29.41 -24.79
C LEU A 207 -15.22 -30.14 -25.96
N GLN A 208 -14.87 -31.41 -25.78
CA GLN A 208 -14.34 -32.25 -26.87
C GLN A 208 -15.40 -32.61 -27.91
N LYS A 209 -16.67 -32.73 -27.52
CA LYS A 209 -17.79 -33.06 -28.43
C LYS A 209 -18.27 -31.85 -29.25
N THR A 210 -18.01 -30.64 -28.77
CA THR A 210 -18.40 -29.38 -29.41
C THR A 210 -17.29 -28.79 -30.30
N ARG A 211 -16.21 -29.55 -30.56
CA ARG A 211 -15.20 -29.19 -31.56
C ARG A 211 -15.82 -29.32 -32.96
N PRO A 212 -15.79 -28.27 -33.80
CA PRO A 212 -16.19 -28.39 -35.20
C PRO A 212 -15.26 -29.33 -35.98
#